data_AF-F9ZUQ7-F1
#
_entry.id   AF-F9ZUQ7-F1
#
_cell.length_a   1.000
_cell.length_b   1.000
_cell.length_c   1.000
_cell.angle_alpha   90.00
_cell.angle_beta   90.00
_cell.angle_gamma   90.00
#
_symmetry.space_group_name_H-M   'P 1'
#
loop_
_entity.id
_entity.type
_entity.pdbx_description
1 polymer ?
#
loop_
_entity_poly.entity_id
_entity_poly.type
_entity_poly.pdbx_seq_one_letter_code
_entity_poly.pdbx_strand_id
1 'polypeptide(L)'
;MEGEELGDYHPILAALAAQDHRNAEALARAGVDVRLLPTKPVYLHGKTICGQRSAFVGSENVSYSSIQENREMGLIVHGQPVNEIQQQFATDWSHSEPLSAWRPKRRGGW
;
A
#
# COMPACT_ATOMS: atom_id res chain seq x y z
N MET A 1 22.92 -27.23 21.20
CA MET A 1 22.26 -26.62 20.03
C MET A 1 21.22 -25.67 20.58
N GLU A 2 21.65 -24.47 20.92
CA GLU A 2 20.78 -23.40 21.40
C GLU A 2 20.17 -22.74 20.18
N GLY A 3 18.84 -22.66 20.15
CA GLY A 3 18.11 -22.00 19.09
C GLY A 3 18.37 -20.50 19.17
N GLU A 4 18.90 -19.94 18.08
CA GLU A 4 18.83 -18.50 17.86
C GLU A 4 17.35 -18.11 17.84
N GLU A 5 16.93 -17.32 18.83
CA GLU A 5 15.72 -16.52 18.74
C GLU A 5 15.83 -15.70 17.45
N LEU A 6 15.00 -16.04 16.46
CA LEU A 6 14.71 -15.21 15.31
C LEU A 6 14.12 -13.91 15.86
N GLY A 7 15.00 -12.95 16.15
CA GLY A 7 14.62 -11.65 16.70
C GLY A 7 13.47 -11.05 15.91
N ASP A 8 12.46 -10.56 16.62
CA ASP A 8 11.20 -10.00 16.13
C ASP A 8 11.36 -9.43 14.72
N TYR A 9 10.97 -10.22 13.72
CA TYR A 9 11.06 -9.83 12.32
C TYR A 9 9.95 -8.80 12.07
N HIS A 10 10.21 -7.55 12.45
CA HIS A 10 9.36 -6.44 12.06
C HIS A 10 9.71 -6.09 10.62
N PRO A 11 8.83 -6.40 9.64
CA PRO A 11 9.09 -6.05 8.26
C PRO A 11 9.30 -4.54 8.18
N ILE A 12 10.28 -4.11 7.38
CA ILE A 12 10.44 -2.69 7.05
C ILE A 12 9.25 -2.32 6.16
N LEU A 13 8.21 -1.83 6.80
CA LEU A 13 7.06 -1.21 6.15
C LEU A 13 7.53 -0.03 5.31
N ALA A 14 6.73 0.31 4.29
CA ALA A 14 6.98 1.48 3.46
C ALA A 14 7.31 2.71 4.34
N ALA A 15 8.46 3.33 4.07
CA ALA A 15 8.79 4.61 4.68
C ALA A 15 7.84 5.65 4.09
N LEU A 16 6.78 5.98 4.83
CA LEU A 16 5.85 7.01 4.43
C LEU A 16 6.50 8.38 4.62
N ALA A 17 6.40 9.25 3.61
CA ALA A 17 6.68 10.66 3.82
C ALA A 17 5.72 11.21 4.89
N ALA A 18 6.12 12.26 5.60
CA ALA A 18 5.29 12.82 6.68
C ALA A 18 3.89 13.23 6.20
N GLN A 19 3.76 13.66 4.95
CA GLN A 19 2.46 13.97 4.35
C GLN A 19 1.62 12.71 4.10
N ASP A 20 2.21 11.65 3.55
CA ASP A 20 1.50 10.40 3.29
C ASP A 20 1.01 9.75 4.59
N HIS A 21 1.82 9.83 5.65
CA HIS A 21 1.41 9.38 6.98
C HIS A 21 0.18 10.15 7.48
N ARG A 22 0.17 11.49 7.38
CA ARG A 22 -1.00 12.30 7.76
C ARG A 22 -2.24 11.95 6.94
N ASN A 23 -2.08 11.71 5.65
CA ASN A 23 -3.17 11.31 4.76
C ASN A 23 -3.73 9.93 5.18
N ALA A 24 -2.86 8.96 5.45
CA ALA A 24 -3.22 7.63 5.93
C ALA A 24 -3.97 7.70 7.28
N GLU A 25 -3.49 8.51 8.23
CA GLU A 25 -4.18 8.73 9.49
C GLU A 25 -5.56 9.39 9.32
N ALA A 26 -5.68 10.33 8.39
CA ALA A 26 -6.97 10.98 8.11
C ALA A 26 -8.01 9.97 7.59
N LEU A 27 -7.59 9.07 6.69
CA LEU A 27 -8.43 7.96 6.22
C LEU A 27 -8.82 7.03 7.37
N ALA A 28 -7.86 6.62 8.21
CA ALA A 28 -8.12 5.78 9.36
C ALA A 28 -9.11 6.42 10.35
N ARG A 29 -8.96 7.71 10.64
CA ARG A 29 -9.90 8.46 11.50
C ARG A 29 -11.30 8.57 10.88
N ALA A 30 -11.42 8.50 9.56
CA ALA A 30 -12.69 8.47 8.85
C ALA A 30 -13.33 7.07 8.79
N GLY A 31 -12.71 6.05 9.41
CA GLY A 31 -13.22 4.68 9.44
C GLY A 31 -12.79 3.82 8.24
N VAL A 32 -11.81 4.27 7.46
CA VAL A 32 -11.22 3.44 6.39
C VAL A 32 -10.16 2.52 6.98
N ASP A 33 -10.21 1.24 6.64
CA ASP A 33 -9.12 0.33 6.98
C ASP A 33 -7.88 0.68 6.16
N VAL A 34 -6.81 1.10 6.86
CA VAL A 34 -5.53 1.45 6.24
C VAL A 34 -4.46 0.48 6.69
N ARG A 35 -3.83 -0.17 5.72
CA ARG A 35 -2.74 -1.12 5.95
C ARG A 35 -1.54 -0.79 5.07
N LEU A 36 -0.36 -1.20 5.54
CA LEU A 36 0.92 -0.96 4.89
C LEU A 36 1.56 -2.28 4.52
N LEU A 37 2.03 -2.38 3.28
CA LEU A 37 2.81 -3.52 2.85
C LEU A 37 4.29 -3.34 3.23
N PRO A 38 5.00 -4.45 3.53
CA PRO A 38 6.45 -4.49 3.53
C PRO A 38 7.03 -4.03 2.19
N THR A 39 8.21 -3.41 2.21
CA THR A 39 8.93 -3.01 0.98
C THR A 39 9.70 -4.15 0.30
N LYS A 40 9.74 -5.33 0.93
CA LYS A 40 10.45 -6.52 0.47
C LYS A 40 9.57 -7.76 0.68
N PRO A 41 9.73 -8.82 -0.15
CA PRO A 41 10.65 -8.89 -1.30
C PRO A 41 10.15 -8.11 -2.53
N VAL A 42 8.85 -7.83 -2.61
CA VAL A 42 8.23 -7.10 -3.73
C VAL A 42 7.67 -5.78 -3.21
N TYR A 43 8.00 -4.70 -3.91
CA TYR A 43 7.49 -3.36 -3.61
C TYR A 43 6.22 -3.08 -4.41
N LEU A 44 5.13 -2.71 -3.74
CA LEU A 44 3.89 -2.31 -4.40
C LEU A 44 4.06 -0.93 -5.06
N HIS A 45 4.07 -0.90 -6.39
CA HIS A 45 4.07 0.33 -7.19
C HIS A 45 2.82 0.49 -8.08
N GLY A 46 1.95 -0.51 -8.13
CA GLY A 46 0.70 -0.46 -8.86
C GLY A 46 -0.29 0.54 -8.24
N LYS A 47 -1.12 1.17 -9.09
CA LYS A 47 -2.24 1.99 -8.65
C LYS A 47 -3.51 1.38 -9.20
N THR A 48 -4.38 0.99 -8.30
CA THR A 48 -5.54 0.19 -8.62
C THR A 48 -6.69 0.54 -7.70
N ILE A 49 -7.89 0.66 -8.25
CA ILE A 49 -9.14 0.81 -7.50
C ILE A 49 -10.05 -0.32 -7.96
N CYS A 50 -10.44 -1.20 -7.05
CA CYS A 50 -11.26 -2.35 -7.40
C CYS A 50 -12.64 -2.30 -6.73
N GLY A 51 -13.69 -2.37 -7.53
CA GLY A 51 -15.05 -2.63 -7.06
C GLY A 51 -15.46 -4.07 -7.32
N GLN A 52 -16.77 -4.34 -7.27
CA GLN A 52 -17.32 -5.68 -7.51
C GLN A 52 -17.39 -6.06 -9.00
N ARG A 53 -17.61 -5.10 -9.90
CA ARG A 53 -17.88 -5.35 -11.34
C ARG A 53 -16.88 -4.71 -12.29
N SER A 54 -16.03 -3.83 -11.76
CA SER A 54 -15.05 -3.08 -12.52
C SER A 54 -13.87 -2.75 -11.64
N ALA A 55 -12.72 -2.65 -12.26
CA ALA A 55 -11.51 -2.18 -11.64
C ALA A 55 -10.85 -1.13 -12.52
N PHE A 56 -10.17 -0.19 -11.89
CA PHE A 56 -9.29 0.76 -12.53
C PHE A 56 -7.84 0.33 -12.28
N VAL A 57 -7.01 0.38 -13.30
CA VAL A 57 -5.56 0.21 -13.21
C VAL A 57 -4.89 1.26 -14.08
N GLY A 58 -3.85 1.93 -13.58
CA GLY A 58 -3.21 2.99 -14.34
C GLY A 58 -1.90 3.48 -13.75
N SER A 59 -1.36 4.53 -14.38
CA SER A 59 -0.13 5.20 -13.95
C SER A 59 -0.36 6.27 -12.88
N GLU A 60 -1.63 6.62 -12.64
CA GLU A 60 -2.10 7.69 -11.75
C GLU A 60 -1.81 7.39 -10.29
N ASN A 61 -0.95 8.20 -9.66
CA ASN A 61 -0.88 8.28 -8.20
C ASN A 61 -2.15 8.97 -7.67
N VAL A 62 -2.53 8.69 -6.41
CA VAL A 62 -3.58 9.45 -5.72
C VAL A 62 -3.02 10.80 -5.25
N SER A 63 -2.72 11.68 -6.21
CA SER A 63 -2.16 13.01 -5.99
C SER A 63 -2.74 14.01 -6.97
N TYR A 64 -2.72 15.29 -6.59
CA TYR A 64 -3.23 16.37 -7.44
C TYR A 64 -2.53 16.42 -8.81
N SER A 65 -1.20 16.38 -8.83
CA SER A 65 -0.43 16.48 -10.07
C SER A 65 -0.70 15.31 -11.02
N SER A 66 -0.80 14.08 -10.49
CA SER A 66 -1.08 12.91 -11.33
C SER A 66 -2.49 12.98 -11.93
N ILE A 67 -3.47 13.50 -11.17
CA ILE A 67 -4.86 13.60 -11.64
C ILE A 67 -5.08 14.79 -12.59
N GLN A 68 -4.40 15.92 -12.39
CA GLN A 68 -4.74 17.19 -13.04
C GLN A 68 -3.70 17.71 -14.04
N GLU A 69 -2.43 17.29 -13.93
CA GLU A 69 -1.32 17.93 -14.64
C GLU A 69 -0.53 16.94 -15.51
N ASN A 70 -0.26 15.75 -14.98
CA ASN A 70 0.52 14.76 -15.66
C ASN A 70 -0.24 14.15 -16.84
N ARG A 71 0.52 13.74 -17.86
CA ARG A 71 0.01 12.86 -18.91
C ARG A 71 0.01 11.42 -18.38
N GLU A 72 -1.12 11.00 -17.83
CA GLU A 72 -1.34 9.64 -17.34
C GLU A 72 -2.20 8.80 -18.29
N MET A 73 -2.20 7.49 -18.08
CA MET A 73 -3.07 6.55 -18.79
C MET A 73 -3.59 5.50 -17.79
N GLY A 74 -4.91 5.33 -17.79
CA GLY A 74 -5.58 4.31 -17.00
C GLY A 74 -6.60 3.53 -17.84
N LEU A 75 -6.88 2.31 -17.40
CA LEU A 75 -7.88 1.43 -17.97
C LEU A 75 -8.94 1.12 -16.91
N ILE A 76 -10.20 1.24 -17.29
CA ILE A 76 -11.32 0.64 -16.55
C ILE A 76 -11.60 -0.70 -17.22
N VAL A 77 -11.45 -1.78 -16.45
CA VAL A 77 -11.62 -3.16 -16.92
C VAL A 77 -12.86 -3.79 -16.30
N HIS A 78 -13.39 -4.80 -16.98
CA HIS A 78 -14.57 -5.58 -16.60
C HIS A 78 -14.32 -7.07 -16.84
N GLY A 79 -15.11 -7.93 -16.19
CA GLY A 79 -15.04 -9.38 -16.39
C GLY A 79 -13.84 -10.00 -15.67
N GLN A 80 -13.18 -10.97 -16.32
CA GLN A 80 -12.09 -11.78 -15.73
C GLN A 80 -11.00 -10.94 -15.02
N PRO A 81 -10.46 -9.86 -15.61
CA PRO A 81 -9.43 -9.05 -14.95
C PRO A 81 -9.83 -8.47 -13.59
N VAL A 82 -11.13 -8.24 -13.33
CA VAL A 82 -11.60 -7.77 -12.02
C VAL A 82 -11.32 -8.83 -10.95
N ASN A 83 -11.56 -10.11 -11.27
CA ASN A 83 -11.33 -11.20 -10.33
C ASN A 83 -9.83 -11.37 -10.01
N GLU A 84 -8.97 -11.25 -11.03
CA GLU A 84 -7.51 -11.33 -10.86
C GLU A 84 -7.00 -10.21 -9.96
N ILE A 85 -7.48 -8.98 -10.20
CA ILE A 85 -7.14 -7.81 -9.37
C ILE A 85 -7.63 -7.99 -7.93
N GLN A 86 -8.85 -8.49 -7.71
CA GLN A 86 -9.36 -8.76 -6.36
C GLN A 86 -8.53 -9.82 -5.64
N GLN A 87 -8.11 -10.89 -6.33
CA GLN A 87 -7.26 -11.93 -5.76
C GLN A 87 -5.87 -11.40 -5.39
N GLN A 88 -5.27 -10.58 -6.25
CA GLN A 88 -3.99 -9.94 -5.95
C GLN A 88 -4.12 -9.00 -4.73
N PHE A 89 -5.16 -8.14 -4.71
CA PHE A 89 -5.42 -7.27 -3.56
C PHE A 89 -5.60 -8.07 -2.27
N ALA A 90 -6.36 -9.17 -2.28
CA ALA A 90 -6.56 -9.99 -1.10
C ALA A 90 -5.25 -10.63 -0.60
N THR A 91 -4.41 -11.09 -1.53
CA THR A 91 -3.07 -11.63 -1.23
C THR A 91 -2.19 -10.57 -0.59
N ASP A 92 -2.13 -9.39 -1.17
CA ASP A 92 -1.36 -8.26 -0.64
C ASP A 92 -1.89 -7.84 0.74
N TRP A 93 -3.21 -7.73 0.88
CA TRP A 93 -3.87 -7.37 2.13
C TRP A 93 -3.52 -8.35 3.26
N SER A 94 -3.47 -9.66 2.97
CA SER A 94 -3.11 -10.69 3.95
C SER A 94 -1.67 -10.59 4.49
N HIS A 95 -0.77 -9.97 3.72
CA HIS A 95 0.63 -9.76 4.10
C HIS A 95 0.91 -8.33 4.61
N SER A 96 -0.11 -7.49 4.69
CA SER A 96 0.02 -6.10 5.13
C SER A 96 -0.16 -5.97 6.63
N GLU A 97 0.37 -4.90 7.22
CA GLU A 97 0.22 -4.56 8.64
C GLU A 97 -0.70 -3.35 8.83
N PRO A 98 -1.47 -3.25 9.92
CA PRO A 98 -2.28 -2.07 10.18
C PRO A 98 -1.40 -0.81 10.33
N LEU A 99 -1.93 0.35 9.98
CA LEU A 99 -1.22 1.63 10.12
C LEU A 99 -0.66 1.85 11.54
N SER A 100 -1.35 1.36 12.58
CA SER A 100 -0.90 1.43 13.98
C SER A 100 0.40 0.67 14.28
N ALA A 101 0.79 -0.29 13.44
CA ALA A 101 2.06 -1.01 13.55
C ALA A 101 3.23 -0.20 12.95
N TRP A 102 2.96 0.86 12.19
CA TRP A 102 4.01 1.69 11.60
C TRP A 102 4.87 2.38 12.65
N ARG A 103 6.18 2.44 12.40
CA ARG A 103 7.15 3.16 13.21
C ARG A 103 8.05 3.99 12.29
N PRO A 104 8.24 5.29 12.55
CA PRO A 104 9.20 6.07 11.77
C PRO A 104 10.60 5.50 11.96
N LYS A 105 11.39 5.42 10.89
CA LYS A 105 12.82 5.12 11.01
C LYS A 105 13.44 6.15 11.94
N ARG A 106 14.01 5.71 13.07
CA ARG A 106 14.85 6.57 13.91
C ARG A 106 15.99 7.06 13.02
N ARG A 107 16.14 8.38 12.86
CA ARG A 107 17.35 8.94 12.25
C ARG A 107 18.51 8.47 13.11
N GLY A 108 19.36 7.61 12.57
CA GLY A 108 20.62 7.24 13.24
C GLY A 108 21.40 8.52 13.52
N GLY A 109 21.88 8.66 14.74
CA GLY A 109 22.90 9.65 15.06
C GLY A 109 24.12 9.43 14.16
N TRP A 110 24.72 10.55 13.75
CA TRP A 110 25.89 10.64 12.88
C TRP A 110 26.99 9.64 13.22
#